data_AF-A0A9E3CVS6-F1
#
_entry.id   AF-A0A9E3CVS6-F1
#
_cell.length_a   1.000
_cell.length_b   1.000
_cell.length_c   1.000
_cell.angle_alpha   90.00
_cell.angle_beta   90.00
_cell.angle_gamma   90.00
#
_symmetry.space_group_name_H-M   'P 1'
#
loop_
_entity.id
_entity.type
_entity.pdbx_description
1 polymer ?
#
loop_
_entity_poly.entity_id
_entity_poly.type
_entity_poly.pdbx_seq_one_letter_code
_entity_poly.pdbx_strand_id
1 'polypeptide(L)'
;MRVALKDSRWRRAAARLLLLALPLLISAQATAAAQPRRSANGAATLANYRERVRRAYELVERLALIYEGEDVQEHGGPEDVRGLLPAKEKVEWGGRLVEVDNSWVHEALEPLDSEEDDEKIASDLRALGGRLRALEARLSEADVEPAATLDKDAERGRLNSILRRPEFDRRTQRQQSAIQRMIEEFFEWLASLFPKGRGLSPGGSPRVSKWTLVAVGAICLLVLAYVGLLLWRRRGVKRKSPKRGREARVVLGEQLGADQTATDLLEEAERLARAGELRSAIRKAYVALLCELGDRGVVRLAQHKTNRDYLDAVRRAADPRLYTEMLPLTNDFELHWYGLRAASDADWQNFKTRCRTALDSGQ
;
A
#
# COMPACT_ATOMS: atom_id res chain seq x y z
N MET A 1 42.24 -78.59 -0.27
CA MET A 1 41.75 -79.98 -0.51
C MET A 1 40.23 -79.97 -0.39
N ARG A 2 39.51 -80.29 -1.49
CA ARG A 2 38.04 -80.57 -1.66
C ARG A 2 37.06 -79.40 -1.36
N VAL A 3 36.32 -78.83 -2.33
CA VAL A 3 35.13 -79.35 -3.07
C VAL A 3 33.98 -79.63 -2.10
N ALA A 4 32.71 -79.22 -2.24
CA ALA A 4 31.95 -78.28 -3.05
C ALA A 4 30.47 -78.44 -2.60
N LEU A 5 29.58 -77.61 -3.16
CA LEU A 5 28.13 -77.85 -3.34
C LEU A 5 27.21 -77.59 -2.14
N LYS A 6 25.96 -77.15 -2.30
CA LYS A 6 25.18 -76.50 -3.37
C LYS A 6 23.75 -76.36 -2.81
N ASP A 7 23.11 -75.24 -3.13
CA ASP A 7 21.67 -74.98 -3.24
C ASP A 7 20.67 -76.04 -2.76
N SER A 8 19.63 -75.61 -2.05
CA SER A 8 18.33 -75.41 -2.73
C SER A 8 17.27 -74.87 -1.75
N ARG A 9 17.01 -73.57 -1.91
CA ARG A 9 15.71 -72.95 -1.71
C ARG A 9 14.60 -73.74 -2.41
N TRP A 10 13.36 -73.37 -2.08
CA TRP A 10 12.15 -73.67 -2.85
C TRP A 10 11.58 -75.06 -2.62
N ARG A 11 10.72 -75.18 -1.59
CA ARG A 11 9.37 -75.71 -1.73
C ARG A 11 8.75 -75.80 -0.35
N ARG A 12 7.55 -75.24 -0.24
CA ARG A 12 6.66 -75.23 0.93
C ARG A 12 6.89 -73.99 1.81
N ALA A 13 6.32 -72.82 1.50
CA ALA A 13 4.90 -72.63 1.16
C ALA A 13 4.04 -73.41 2.16
N ALA A 14 3.08 -72.86 2.85
CA ALA A 14 2.35 -71.63 2.75
C ALA A 14 1.47 -71.66 4.02
N ALA A 15 0.74 -70.58 4.24
CA ALA A 15 -0.62 -70.71 4.75
C ALA A 15 -0.74 -71.34 6.15
N ARG A 16 -0.86 -70.50 7.17
CA ARG A 16 -2.09 -70.36 8.00
C ARG A 16 -1.65 -70.57 9.46
N LEU A 17 -2.22 -69.97 10.48
CA LEU A 17 -3.43 -69.20 10.69
C LEU A 17 -3.08 -68.43 11.99
N LEU A 18 -3.17 -67.10 12.00
CA LEU A 18 -4.24 -66.37 12.68
C LEU A 18 -4.03 -66.16 14.21
N LEU A 19 -3.99 -64.86 14.57
CA LEU A 19 -4.71 -64.24 15.69
C LEU A 19 -4.26 -64.55 17.14
N LEU A 20 -3.62 -63.57 17.80
CA LEU A 20 -4.30 -62.67 18.76
C LEU A 20 -3.35 -61.67 19.47
N ALA A 21 -3.76 -60.39 19.43
CA ALA A 21 -3.65 -59.34 20.46
C ALA A 21 -2.28 -58.69 20.84
N LEU A 22 -1.97 -57.60 20.13
CA LEU A 22 -1.59 -56.23 20.59
C LEU A 22 -1.58 -55.93 22.12
N PRO A 23 -0.92 -54.85 22.62
CA PRO A 23 0.45 -54.35 22.40
C PRO A 23 1.14 -53.84 23.71
N LEU A 24 2.45 -53.56 23.66
CA LEU A 24 3.04 -52.49 24.50
C LEU A 24 4.03 -51.64 23.69
N LEU A 25 3.78 -50.33 23.73
CA LEU A 25 4.55 -49.25 23.13
C LEU A 25 6.04 -49.27 23.53
N ILE A 26 6.94 -48.86 22.63
CA ILE A 26 7.72 -47.60 22.71
C ILE A 26 8.75 -47.53 21.56
N SER A 27 8.76 -46.37 20.89
CA SER A 27 9.82 -45.74 20.07
C SER A 27 10.32 -46.42 18.78
N ALA A 28 9.73 -46.00 17.66
CA ALA A 28 10.49 -45.74 16.44
C ALA A 28 9.89 -44.49 15.78
N GLN A 29 10.61 -43.37 15.87
CA GLN A 29 10.35 -42.15 15.12
C GLN A 29 10.59 -42.44 13.64
N ALA A 30 9.55 -42.88 12.94
CA ALA A 30 9.51 -42.84 11.49
C ALA A 30 8.94 -41.48 11.09
N THR A 31 9.76 -40.70 10.40
CA THR A 31 9.35 -39.55 9.57
C THR A 31 8.27 -40.02 8.59
N ALA A 32 7.02 -39.93 9.02
CA ALA A 32 5.86 -40.11 8.17
C ALA A 32 5.79 -38.87 7.26
N ALA A 33 6.09 -39.09 5.99
CA ALA A 33 5.71 -38.18 4.92
C ALA A 33 4.25 -37.77 5.13
N ALA A 34 4.01 -36.47 5.27
CA ALA A 34 2.68 -35.91 5.45
C ALA A 34 1.84 -36.24 4.21
N GLN A 35 1.06 -37.32 4.28
CA GLN A 35 0.03 -37.61 3.31
C GLN A 35 -0.98 -36.45 3.32
N PRO A 36 -1.38 -35.93 2.15
CA PRO A 36 -2.29 -34.79 2.09
C PRO A 36 -3.62 -35.18 2.73
N ARG A 37 -3.97 -34.50 3.82
CA ARG A 37 -5.24 -34.67 4.51
C ARG A 37 -6.36 -34.28 3.53
N ARG A 38 -7.10 -35.25 3.00
CA ARG A 38 -8.42 -34.98 2.42
C ARG A 38 -9.33 -34.46 3.53
N SER A 39 -10.05 -33.37 3.26
CA SER A 39 -11.05 -32.83 4.19
C SER A 39 -12.14 -33.88 4.48
N ALA A 40 -12.74 -33.80 5.67
CA ALA A 40 -13.87 -34.64 6.08
C ALA A 40 -15.06 -34.58 5.09
N ASN A 41 -15.12 -33.56 4.24
CA ASN A 41 -16.17 -33.35 3.24
C ASN A 41 -15.76 -33.69 1.79
N GLY A 42 -14.60 -34.33 1.56
CA GLY A 42 -14.14 -34.69 0.22
C GLY A 42 -13.65 -33.52 -0.65
N ALA A 43 -13.76 -32.29 -0.16
CA ALA A 43 -13.23 -31.09 -0.80
C ALA A 43 -11.71 -30.98 -0.67
N ALA A 44 -11.05 -30.40 -1.67
CA ALA A 44 -9.62 -30.10 -1.60
C ALA A 44 -9.37 -28.93 -0.63
N THR A 45 -8.38 -29.04 0.25
CA THR A 45 -7.97 -27.92 1.11
C THR A 45 -7.24 -26.85 0.31
N LEU A 46 -7.24 -25.59 0.76
CA LEU A 46 -6.47 -24.51 0.13
C LEU A 46 -5.00 -24.88 -0.09
N ALA A 47 -4.35 -25.49 0.91
CA ALA A 47 -2.96 -25.95 0.80
C ALA A 47 -2.75 -26.99 -0.31
N ASN A 48 -3.71 -27.92 -0.49
CA ASN A 48 -3.66 -28.91 -1.57
C ASN A 48 -3.94 -28.27 -2.94
N TYR A 49 -4.86 -27.31 -3.00
CA TYR A 49 -5.10 -26.52 -4.21
C TYR A 49 -3.84 -25.73 -4.62
N ARG A 50 -3.19 -25.01 -3.69
CA ARG A 50 -1.92 -24.31 -3.96
C ARG A 50 -0.86 -25.26 -4.50
N GLU A 51 -0.68 -26.42 -3.89
CA GLU A 51 0.31 -27.40 -4.36
C GLU A 51 0.01 -27.89 -5.78
N ARG A 52 -1.27 -28.05 -6.15
CA ARG A 52 -1.66 -28.36 -7.53
C ARG A 52 -1.39 -27.21 -8.50
N VAL A 53 -1.65 -25.96 -8.09
CA VAL A 53 -1.31 -24.76 -8.89
C VAL A 53 0.20 -24.65 -9.11
N ARG A 54 1.01 -24.90 -8.07
CA ARG A 54 2.48 -24.92 -8.17
C ARG A 54 2.97 -25.98 -9.16
N ARG A 55 2.42 -27.19 -9.10
CA ARG A 55 2.77 -28.27 -10.04
C ARG A 55 2.32 -27.95 -11.47
N ALA A 56 1.14 -27.37 -11.65
CA ALA A 56 0.64 -26.93 -12.95
C ALA A 56 1.58 -25.88 -13.56
N TYR A 57 2.01 -24.89 -12.76
CA TYR A 57 3.02 -23.91 -13.15
C TYR A 57 4.33 -24.58 -13.63
N GLU A 58 4.88 -25.50 -12.85
CA GLU A 58 6.12 -26.21 -13.19
C GLU A 58 6.02 -27.10 -14.43
N LEU A 59 4.83 -27.61 -14.75
CA LEU A 59 4.57 -28.36 -15.98
C LEU A 59 4.47 -27.42 -17.18
N VAL A 60 3.74 -26.31 -17.06
CA VAL A 60 3.58 -25.32 -18.13
C VAL A 60 4.92 -24.69 -18.53
N GLU A 61 5.78 -24.34 -17.57
CA GLU A 61 7.13 -23.83 -17.85
C GLU A 61 7.99 -24.87 -18.58
N ARG A 62 7.87 -26.15 -18.23
CA ARG A 62 8.58 -27.23 -18.92
C ARG A 62 8.05 -27.44 -20.34
N LEU A 63 6.73 -27.38 -20.54
CA LEU A 63 6.14 -27.44 -21.86
C LEU A 63 6.65 -26.29 -22.74
N ALA A 64 6.74 -25.07 -22.20
CA ALA A 64 7.27 -23.93 -22.96
C ALA A 64 8.70 -24.20 -23.47
N LEU A 65 9.58 -24.74 -22.63
CA LEU A 65 10.95 -25.09 -23.03
C LEU A 65 11.00 -26.16 -24.14
N ILE A 66 10.09 -27.14 -24.11
CA ILE A 66 9.99 -28.17 -25.16
C ILE A 66 9.62 -27.53 -26.51
N TYR A 67 8.62 -26.65 -26.53
CA TYR A 67 8.21 -25.93 -27.76
C TYR A 67 9.24 -24.90 -28.22
N GLU A 68 10.18 -24.49 -27.36
CA GLU A 68 11.34 -23.66 -27.76
C GLU A 68 12.50 -24.47 -28.35
N GLY A 69 12.35 -25.79 -28.42
CA GLY A 69 13.38 -26.69 -28.93
C GLY A 69 14.47 -27.04 -27.93
N GLU A 70 14.25 -26.84 -26.63
CA GLU A 70 15.17 -27.34 -25.60
C GLU A 70 15.00 -28.85 -25.38
N ASP A 71 16.13 -29.57 -25.25
CA ASP A 71 16.15 -31.00 -24.99
C ASP A 71 15.82 -31.29 -23.52
N VAL A 72 14.52 -31.31 -23.21
CA VAL A 72 13.98 -31.63 -21.89
C VAL A 72 13.42 -33.06 -21.92
N GLN A 73 13.82 -33.90 -20.96
CA GLN A 73 13.27 -35.25 -20.83
C GLN A 73 11.75 -35.19 -20.63
N GLU A 74 11.00 -35.66 -21.63
CA GLU A 74 9.55 -35.59 -21.72
C GLU A 74 8.87 -36.27 -20.51
N HIS A 75 8.25 -35.47 -19.64
CA HIS A 75 7.45 -35.95 -18.52
C HIS A 75 6.21 -35.07 -18.36
N GLY A 76 5.21 -35.31 -19.21
CA GLY A 76 3.86 -34.76 -19.08
C GLY A 76 3.44 -33.81 -20.19
N GLY A 77 2.14 -33.77 -20.47
CA GLY A 77 1.50 -33.00 -21.54
C GLY A 77 0.47 -31.98 -21.02
N PRO A 78 -0.20 -31.23 -21.92
CA PRO A 78 -1.25 -30.27 -21.54
C PRO A 78 -2.41 -30.92 -20.77
N GLU A 79 -2.70 -32.21 -21.03
CA GLU A 79 -3.70 -32.98 -20.30
C GLU A 79 -3.37 -33.17 -18.81
N ASP A 80 -2.08 -33.25 -18.44
CA ASP A 80 -1.67 -33.34 -17.05
C ASP A 80 -1.97 -32.03 -16.30
N VAL A 81 -1.84 -30.89 -16.99
CA VAL A 81 -2.21 -29.58 -16.45
C VAL A 81 -3.73 -29.48 -16.26
N ARG A 82 -4.51 -29.92 -17.26
CA ARG A 82 -6.00 -30.01 -17.19
C ARG A 82 -6.45 -30.93 -16.04
N GLY A 83 -5.73 -32.03 -15.80
CA GLY A 83 -5.99 -32.97 -14.71
C GLY A 83 -5.66 -32.43 -13.32
N LEU A 84 -4.62 -31.59 -13.19
CA LEU A 84 -4.27 -30.94 -11.92
C LEU A 84 -5.26 -29.86 -11.52
N LEU A 85 -5.81 -29.11 -12.49
CA LEU A 85 -6.71 -27.98 -12.28
C LEU A 85 -8.03 -28.19 -13.04
N PRO A 86 -9.01 -28.91 -12.46
CA PRO A 86 -10.34 -29.06 -13.07
C PRO A 86 -11.02 -27.71 -13.29
N ALA A 87 -11.80 -27.57 -14.38
CA ALA A 87 -12.43 -26.31 -14.76
C ALA A 87 -13.27 -25.66 -13.65
N LYS A 88 -13.98 -26.46 -12.85
CA LYS A 88 -14.67 -26.01 -11.64
C LYS A 88 -14.42 -26.97 -10.51
N GLU A 89 -14.02 -26.44 -9.36
CA GLU A 89 -13.85 -27.24 -8.16
C GLU A 89 -14.18 -26.47 -6.88
N LYS A 90 -14.45 -27.21 -5.81
CA LYS A 90 -14.78 -26.64 -4.50
C LYS A 90 -13.59 -26.81 -3.57
N VAL A 91 -13.06 -25.69 -3.08
CA VAL A 91 -11.88 -25.63 -2.22
C VAL A 91 -12.28 -25.13 -0.84
N GLU A 92 -11.82 -25.81 0.20
CA GLU A 92 -12.04 -25.41 1.59
C GLU A 92 -10.98 -24.39 2.03
N TRP A 93 -11.44 -23.22 2.48
CA TRP A 93 -10.62 -22.15 3.03
C TRP A 93 -11.28 -21.55 4.28
N GLY A 94 -10.56 -21.57 5.42
CA GLY A 94 -11.05 -21.03 6.69
C GLY A 94 -12.37 -21.66 7.18
N GLY A 95 -12.61 -22.94 6.88
CA GLY A 95 -13.86 -23.65 7.20
C GLY A 95 -15.05 -23.29 6.30
N ARG A 96 -14.84 -22.49 5.25
CA ARG A 96 -15.83 -22.21 4.19
C ARG A 96 -15.47 -22.95 2.91
N LEU A 97 -16.50 -23.42 2.22
CA LEU A 97 -16.36 -24.01 0.90
C LEU A 97 -16.49 -22.90 -0.15
N VAL A 98 -15.44 -22.68 -0.93
CA VAL A 98 -15.39 -21.69 -2.02
C VAL A 98 -15.35 -22.42 -3.35
N GLU A 99 -16.18 -22.01 -4.30
CA GLU A 99 -16.13 -22.50 -5.67
C GLU A 99 -15.06 -21.73 -6.45
N VAL A 100 -14.14 -22.46 -7.06
CA VAL A 100 -13.02 -21.93 -7.84
C VAL A 100 -13.23 -22.31 -9.30
N ASP A 101 -13.13 -21.31 -10.17
CA ASP A 101 -13.26 -21.45 -11.62
C ASP A 101 -11.89 -21.37 -12.28
N ASN A 102 -11.40 -22.50 -12.77
CA ASN A 102 -10.16 -22.64 -13.53
C ASN A 102 -10.42 -22.74 -15.04
N SER A 103 -11.62 -22.43 -15.55
CA SER A 103 -11.94 -22.55 -16.99
C SER A 103 -10.96 -21.77 -17.87
N TRP A 104 -10.44 -20.65 -17.35
CA TRP A 104 -9.41 -19.84 -18.01
C TRP A 104 -8.09 -20.60 -18.29
N VAL A 105 -7.76 -21.65 -17.52
CA VAL A 105 -6.58 -22.51 -17.77
C VAL A 105 -6.86 -23.43 -18.95
N HIS A 106 -8.08 -23.96 -19.05
CA HIS A 106 -8.50 -24.83 -20.15
C HIS A 106 -8.56 -24.04 -21.46
N GLU A 107 -9.14 -22.84 -21.43
CA GLU A 107 -9.15 -21.91 -22.57
C GLU A 107 -7.73 -21.53 -23.03
N ALA A 108 -6.79 -21.32 -22.10
CA ALA A 108 -5.41 -20.99 -22.44
C ALA A 108 -4.62 -22.17 -23.03
N LEU A 109 -5.07 -23.41 -22.80
CA LEU A 109 -4.46 -24.63 -23.34
C LEU A 109 -5.16 -25.12 -24.61
N GLU A 110 -6.30 -24.55 -24.99
CA GLU A 110 -7.03 -24.93 -26.21
C GLU A 110 -6.23 -24.67 -27.50
N PRO A 111 -5.47 -23.55 -27.64
CA PRO A 111 -4.66 -23.32 -28.84
C PRO A 111 -3.63 -24.43 -29.10
N LEU A 112 -3.10 -25.10 -28.07
CA LEU A 112 -2.12 -26.18 -28.22
C LEU A 112 -2.65 -27.39 -29.01
N ASP A 113 -3.97 -27.56 -29.09
CA ASP A 113 -4.58 -28.69 -29.80
C ASP A 113 -4.67 -28.44 -31.32
N SER A 114 -4.45 -27.21 -31.79
CA SER A 114 -4.68 -26.81 -33.20
C SER A 114 -3.65 -25.86 -33.81
N GLU A 115 -2.85 -25.18 -32.97
CA GLU A 115 -1.77 -24.31 -33.42
C GLU A 115 -0.56 -25.14 -33.84
N GLU A 116 0.08 -24.77 -34.97
CA GLU A 116 1.27 -25.46 -35.50
C GLU A 116 2.55 -24.63 -35.31
N ASP A 117 2.42 -23.37 -34.87
CA ASP A 117 3.53 -22.46 -34.61
C ASP A 117 4.09 -22.65 -33.18
N ASP A 118 5.18 -23.42 -33.10
CA ASP A 118 5.87 -23.73 -31.85
C ASP A 118 6.31 -22.48 -31.06
N GLU A 119 6.74 -21.40 -31.72
CA GLU A 119 7.14 -20.15 -31.05
C GLU A 119 5.94 -19.47 -30.38
N LYS A 120 4.79 -19.49 -31.06
CA LYS A 120 3.54 -18.95 -30.54
C LYS A 120 3.02 -19.77 -29.37
N ILE A 121 3.06 -21.10 -29.49
CA ILE A 121 2.69 -22.02 -28.40
C ILE A 121 3.57 -21.78 -27.16
N ALA A 122 4.88 -21.66 -27.33
CA ALA A 122 5.81 -21.37 -26.24
C ALA A 122 5.51 -20.00 -25.57
N SER A 123 5.23 -18.97 -26.37
CA SER A 123 4.83 -17.65 -25.86
C SER A 123 3.54 -17.71 -25.02
N ASP A 124 2.52 -18.41 -25.50
CA ASP A 124 1.24 -18.56 -24.80
C ASP A 124 1.40 -19.38 -23.50
N LEU A 125 2.22 -20.43 -23.53
CA LEU A 125 2.57 -21.21 -22.35
C LEU A 125 3.32 -20.37 -21.30
N ARG A 126 4.27 -19.52 -21.71
CA ARG A 126 4.93 -18.58 -20.78
C ARG A 126 3.96 -17.59 -20.15
N ALA A 127 3.00 -17.08 -20.93
CA ALA A 127 1.96 -16.20 -20.40
C ALA A 127 1.08 -16.93 -19.38
N LEU A 128 0.70 -18.17 -19.66
CA LEU A 128 -0.03 -19.04 -18.73
C LEU A 128 0.79 -19.33 -17.45
N GLY A 129 2.06 -19.68 -17.60
CA GLY A 129 3.00 -19.92 -16.50
C GLY A 129 3.12 -18.69 -15.58
N GLY A 130 3.27 -17.50 -16.16
CA GLY A 130 3.31 -16.24 -15.42
C GLY A 130 2.02 -16.00 -14.60
N ARG A 131 0.85 -16.30 -15.17
CA ARG A 131 -0.44 -16.16 -14.46
C ARG A 131 -0.57 -17.18 -13.32
N LEU A 132 -0.19 -18.44 -13.53
CA LEU A 132 -0.21 -19.49 -12.51
C LEU A 132 0.76 -19.18 -11.36
N ARG A 133 1.95 -18.63 -11.65
CA ARG A 133 2.91 -18.19 -10.65
C ARG A 133 2.37 -17.03 -9.80
N ALA A 134 1.72 -16.06 -10.43
CA ALA A 134 1.07 -14.97 -9.72
C ALA A 134 -0.07 -15.47 -8.81
N LEU A 135 -0.84 -16.46 -9.29
CA LEU A 135 -1.89 -17.10 -8.50
C LEU A 135 -1.29 -17.87 -7.30
N GLU A 136 -0.24 -18.66 -7.50
CA GLU A 136 0.47 -19.37 -6.41
C GLU A 136 0.97 -18.39 -5.34
N ALA A 137 1.59 -17.28 -5.72
CA ALA A 137 2.08 -16.27 -4.78
C ALA A 137 0.94 -15.67 -3.93
N ARG A 138 -0.22 -15.41 -4.54
CA ARG A 138 -1.42 -14.92 -3.83
C ARG A 138 -2.03 -15.96 -2.91
N LEU A 139 -2.06 -17.22 -3.34
CA LEU A 139 -2.53 -18.33 -2.52
C LEU A 139 -1.58 -18.59 -1.34
N SER A 140 -0.27 -18.41 -1.53
CA SER A 140 0.73 -18.49 -0.47
C SER A 140 0.57 -17.40 0.58
N GLU A 141 0.23 -16.17 0.18
CA GLU A 141 -0.14 -15.08 1.11
C GLU A 141 -1.40 -15.45 1.92
N ALA A 142 -2.42 -16.01 1.26
CA ALA A 142 -3.69 -16.39 1.91
C ALA A 142 -3.60 -17.64 2.81
N ASP A 143 -2.67 -18.57 2.54
CA ASP A 143 -2.42 -19.78 3.34
C ASP A 143 -1.49 -19.54 4.55
N VAL A 144 -0.84 -18.36 4.62
CA VAL A 144 -0.19 -17.89 5.86
C VAL A 144 -1.21 -17.25 6.81
N GLU A 145 -2.38 -16.80 6.30
CA GLU A 145 -3.48 -16.22 7.10
C GLU A 145 -4.71 -17.13 7.43
N PRO A 146 -4.69 -18.48 7.45
CA PRO A 146 -5.87 -19.28 7.79
C PRO A 146 -5.97 -19.59 9.29
N ALA A 147 -5.75 -18.60 10.16
CA ALA A 147 -5.98 -18.73 11.62
C ALA A 147 -6.29 -17.41 12.37
N ALA A 148 -6.67 -16.33 11.67
CA ALA A 148 -7.12 -15.09 12.32
C ALA A 148 -8.65 -15.10 12.55
N THR A 149 -9.15 -16.11 13.25
CA THR A 149 -10.32 -15.95 14.13
C THR A 149 -9.90 -15.66 15.57
N LEU A 150 -8.67 -15.18 15.77
CA LEU A 150 -8.13 -14.86 17.08
C LEU A 150 -8.30 -13.38 17.39
N ASP A 151 -9.41 -13.10 18.06
CA ASP A 151 -9.59 -12.05 19.06
C ASP A 151 -9.06 -10.65 18.69
N LYS A 152 -9.97 -9.80 18.19
CA LYS A 152 -9.72 -8.37 17.91
C LYS A 152 -9.03 -7.64 19.06
N ASP A 153 -9.20 -8.10 20.31
CA ASP A 153 -8.58 -7.46 21.46
C ASP A 153 -7.10 -7.86 21.64
N ALA A 154 -6.73 -9.10 21.27
CA ALA A 154 -5.34 -9.54 21.20
C ALA A 154 -4.57 -8.87 20.04
N GLU A 155 -5.22 -8.67 18.89
CA GLU A 155 -4.64 -7.92 17.76
C GLU A 155 -4.47 -6.44 18.08
N ARG A 156 -5.44 -5.80 18.74
CA ARG A 156 -5.30 -4.44 19.25
C ARG A 156 -4.13 -4.33 20.22
N GLY A 157 -3.95 -5.31 21.10
CA GLY A 157 -2.82 -5.40 22.02
C GLY A 157 -1.47 -5.50 21.30
N ARG A 158 -1.36 -6.41 20.32
CA ARG A 158 -0.14 -6.57 19.50
C ARG A 158 0.14 -5.36 18.62
N LEU A 159 -0.89 -4.79 17.98
CA LEU A 159 -0.78 -3.57 17.20
C LEU A 159 -0.32 -2.40 18.07
N ASN A 160 -0.88 -2.21 19.27
CA ASN A 160 -0.39 -1.21 20.22
C ASN A 160 1.06 -1.47 20.63
N SER A 161 1.44 -2.73 20.81
CA SER A 161 2.82 -3.09 21.16
C SER A 161 3.83 -2.84 20.03
N ILE A 162 3.41 -3.02 18.77
CA ILE A 162 4.21 -2.75 17.56
C ILE A 162 4.28 -1.24 17.29
N LEU A 163 3.16 -0.53 17.43
CA LEU A 163 3.09 0.94 17.31
C LEU A 163 3.86 1.67 18.42
N ARG A 164 4.14 1.01 19.55
CA ARG A 164 4.98 1.52 20.64
C ARG A 164 6.46 1.15 20.50
N ARG A 165 6.87 0.41 19.47
CA ARG A 165 8.30 0.10 19.27
C ARG A 165 9.05 1.37 18.84
N PRO A 166 10.26 1.61 19.36
CA PRO A 166 11.04 2.82 19.09
C PRO A 166 11.39 3.04 17.60
N GLU A 167 11.31 1.98 16.79
CA GLU A 167 11.51 2.01 15.34
C GLU A 167 10.32 2.62 14.55
N PHE A 168 9.09 2.52 15.07
CA PHE A 168 7.89 3.14 14.49
C PHE A 168 7.63 4.56 15.01
N ASP A 169 8.38 5.00 16.02
CA ASP A 169 8.28 6.34 16.61
C ASP A 169 9.08 7.42 15.85
N ARG A 170 9.48 7.13 14.60
CA ARG A 170 10.22 8.07 13.74
C ARG A 170 9.38 9.20 13.12
N ARG A 171 8.06 9.24 13.36
CA ARG A 171 7.20 10.37 12.94
C ARG A 171 6.76 11.29 14.09
N THR A 172 6.98 10.90 15.35
CA THR A 172 6.57 11.70 16.52
C THR A 172 7.68 12.63 17.03
N GLN A 173 8.94 12.34 16.71
CA GLN A 173 10.09 13.08 17.23
C GLN A 173 10.24 14.53 16.71
N ARG A 174 9.41 14.99 15.76
CA ARG A 174 9.44 16.38 15.27
C ARG A 174 8.24 17.26 15.66
N GLN A 175 7.26 16.74 16.41
CA GLN A 175 6.10 17.54 16.83
C GLN A 175 5.65 17.41 18.30
N GLN A 176 6.43 16.76 19.17
CA GLN A 176 6.14 16.76 20.62
C GLN A 176 6.58 18.01 21.39
N SER A 177 7.19 19.03 20.77
CA SER A 177 7.72 20.20 21.52
C SER A 177 6.90 21.49 21.43
N ALA A 178 5.89 21.61 20.56
CA ALA A 178 5.14 22.86 20.47
C ALA A 178 3.82 22.80 21.25
N ILE A 179 3.00 21.78 21.00
CA ILE A 179 1.68 21.66 21.64
C ILE A 179 1.83 21.19 23.10
N GLN A 180 2.76 20.28 23.38
CA GLN A 180 3.02 19.83 24.74
C GLN A 180 3.58 20.98 25.61
N ARG A 181 4.55 21.76 25.11
CA ARG A 181 5.03 22.97 25.81
C ARG A 181 3.92 24.00 26.01
N MET A 182 3.06 24.24 25.02
CA MET A 182 1.93 25.16 25.19
C MET A 182 0.92 24.67 26.24
N ILE A 183 0.67 23.36 26.33
CA ILE A 183 -0.20 22.78 27.35
C ILE A 183 0.46 22.87 28.73
N GLU A 184 1.77 22.62 28.82
CA GLU A 184 2.55 22.68 30.04
C GLU A 184 2.62 24.13 30.57
N GLU A 185 2.94 25.10 29.71
CA GLU A 185 2.90 26.54 30.01
C GLU A 185 1.48 27.00 30.40
N PHE A 186 0.44 26.45 29.76
CA PHE A 186 -0.95 26.76 30.12
C PHE A 186 -1.32 26.24 31.51
N PHE A 187 -0.91 25.02 31.88
CA PHE A 187 -1.16 24.48 33.22
C PHE A 187 -0.31 25.16 34.28
N GLU A 188 0.94 25.53 33.98
CA GLU A 188 1.77 26.32 34.89
C GLU A 188 1.20 27.72 35.11
N TRP A 189 0.74 28.38 34.04
CA TRP A 189 0.03 29.65 34.14
C TRP A 189 -1.26 29.50 34.96
N LEU A 190 -2.07 28.46 34.70
CA LEU A 190 -3.30 28.20 35.44
C LEU A 190 -3.02 27.92 36.92
N ALA A 191 -1.98 27.15 37.23
CA ALA A 191 -1.54 26.87 38.59
C ALA A 191 -0.95 28.11 39.28
N SER A 192 -0.41 29.07 38.53
CA SER A 192 0.07 30.35 39.07
C SER A 192 -1.07 31.28 39.51
N LEU A 193 -2.27 31.10 38.96
CA LEU A 193 -3.46 31.87 39.32
C LEU A 193 -4.15 31.32 40.58
N PHE A 194 -3.84 30.09 41.01
CA PHE A 194 -4.27 29.58 42.29
C PHE A 194 -3.28 30.00 43.38
N PRO A 195 -3.72 30.71 44.44
CA PRO A 195 -2.83 31.11 45.53
C PRO A 195 -2.26 29.85 46.20
N LYS A 196 -0.95 29.64 46.04
CA LYS A 196 -0.22 28.56 46.71
C LYS A 196 -0.20 28.85 48.22
N GLY A 197 -1.13 28.23 48.94
CA GLY A 197 -1.10 28.07 50.39
C GLY A 197 -1.87 29.11 51.20
N ARG A 198 -3.12 28.81 51.51
CA ARG A 198 -3.62 28.78 52.89
C ARG A 198 -4.89 27.93 52.91
N GLY A 199 -4.94 26.94 53.80
CA GLY A 199 -6.06 26.02 53.94
C GLY A 199 -7.39 26.77 53.99
N LEU A 200 -8.32 26.37 53.14
CA LEU A 200 -9.72 26.79 53.20
C LEU A 200 -10.30 26.20 54.48
N SER A 201 -10.15 26.91 55.59
CA SER A 201 -10.93 26.66 56.79
C SER A 201 -12.38 27.11 56.50
N PRO A 202 -13.39 26.23 56.62
CA PRO A 202 -14.77 26.58 56.33
C PRO A 202 -15.31 27.44 57.48
N GLY A 203 -15.14 28.75 57.37
CA GLY A 203 -15.68 29.72 58.32
C GLY A 203 -15.04 31.09 58.19
N GLY A 204 -15.71 32.02 57.49
CA GLY A 204 -15.27 33.42 57.51
C GLY A 204 -15.81 34.32 56.38
N SER A 205 -16.91 35.01 56.67
CA SER A 205 -17.39 36.27 56.08
C SER A 205 -17.92 36.31 54.61
N PRO A 206 -19.18 36.75 54.39
CA PRO A 206 -19.83 36.85 53.07
C PRO A 206 -19.24 37.92 52.13
N ARG A 207 -18.21 38.68 52.55
CA ARG A 207 -17.51 39.64 51.67
C ARG A 207 -16.41 38.99 50.82
N VAL A 208 -15.85 37.85 51.25
CA VAL A 208 -14.80 37.12 50.51
C VAL A 208 -15.40 36.38 49.29
N SER A 209 -16.69 36.06 49.33
CA SER A 209 -17.42 35.41 48.24
C SER A 209 -17.54 36.30 46.99
N LYS A 210 -17.84 37.60 47.15
CA LYS A 210 -18.05 38.50 46.00
C LYS A 210 -16.76 38.79 45.22
N TRP A 211 -15.65 39.05 45.91
CA TRP A 211 -14.37 39.33 45.25
C TRP A 211 -13.80 38.10 44.53
N THR A 212 -13.99 36.92 45.10
CA THR A 212 -13.60 35.66 44.45
C THR A 212 -14.39 35.44 43.16
N LEU A 213 -15.70 35.71 43.17
CA LEU A 213 -16.57 35.54 42.01
C LEU A 213 -16.25 36.54 40.89
N VAL A 214 -15.91 37.79 41.26
CA VAL A 214 -15.44 38.82 40.31
C VAL A 214 -14.08 38.43 39.71
N ALA A 215 -13.15 37.91 40.53
CA ALA A 215 -11.84 37.47 40.05
C ALA A 215 -11.94 36.29 39.07
N VAL A 216 -12.76 35.28 39.39
CA VAL A 216 -13.02 34.14 38.50
C VAL A 216 -13.71 34.59 37.22
N GLY A 217 -14.68 35.51 37.30
CA GLY A 217 -15.34 36.09 36.13
C GLY A 217 -14.38 36.83 35.21
N ALA A 218 -13.46 37.63 35.77
CA ALA A 218 -12.44 38.34 35.02
C ALA A 218 -11.44 37.39 34.33
N ILE A 219 -11.04 36.31 35.00
CA ILE A 219 -10.15 35.28 34.43
C ILE A 219 -10.86 34.54 33.28
N CYS A 220 -12.12 34.14 33.45
CA CYS A 220 -12.90 33.53 32.37
C CYS A 220 -13.03 34.44 31.15
N LEU A 221 -13.28 35.75 31.36
CA LEU A 221 -13.36 36.73 30.28
C LEU A 221 -12.02 36.86 29.53
N LEU A 222 -10.90 36.86 30.25
CA LEU A 222 -9.56 36.90 29.66
C LEU A 222 -9.24 35.64 28.84
N VAL A 223 -9.62 34.46 29.32
CA VAL A 223 -9.45 33.20 28.58
C VAL A 223 -10.31 33.21 27.31
N LEU A 224 -11.57 33.63 27.39
CA LEU A 224 -12.44 33.76 26.22
C LEU A 224 -11.90 34.77 25.21
N ALA A 225 -11.38 35.91 25.67
CA ALA A 225 -10.74 36.91 24.81
C ALA A 225 -9.46 36.36 24.15
N TYR A 226 -8.63 35.61 24.88
CA TYR A 226 -7.42 34.98 24.35
C TYR A 226 -7.74 33.90 23.31
N VAL A 227 -8.73 33.04 23.58
CA VAL A 227 -9.20 32.03 22.62
C VAL A 227 -9.83 32.71 21.40
N GLY A 228 -10.63 33.76 21.59
CA GLY A 228 -11.17 34.58 20.50
C GLY A 228 -10.08 35.21 19.65
N LEU A 229 -9.02 35.77 20.26
CA LEU A 229 -7.85 36.31 19.57
C LEU A 229 -7.07 35.22 18.82
N LEU A 230 -6.94 34.03 19.38
CA LEU A 230 -6.26 32.90 18.75
C LEU A 230 -7.05 32.40 17.53
N LEU A 231 -8.38 32.28 17.67
CA LEU A 231 -9.29 31.93 16.57
C LEU A 231 -9.32 33.04 15.51
N TRP A 232 -9.25 34.31 15.90
CA TRP A 232 -9.16 35.44 14.98
C TRP A 232 -7.81 35.47 14.26
N ARG A 233 -6.69 35.20 14.94
CA ARG A 233 -5.37 35.02 14.30
C ARG A 233 -5.36 33.83 13.34
N ARG A 234 -6.07 32.74 13.65
CA ARG A 234 -6.25 31.60 12.73
C ARG A 234 -7.16 31.91 11.54
N ARG A 235 -8.14 32.80 11.70
CA ARG A 235 -9.01 33.29 10.60
C ARG A 235 -8.45 34.51 9.86
N GLY A 236 -7.39 35.13 10.38
CA GLY A 236 -6.95 36.49 10.03
C GLY A 236 -5.53 36.57 9.46
N VAL A 237 -5.09 35.57 8.70
CA VAL A 237 -3.89 35.71 7.85
C VAL A 237 -4.24 35.38 6.39
N LYS A 238 -5.19 36.12 5.83
CA LYS A 238 -5.06 36.63 4.45
C LYS A 238 -4.26 37.95 4.53
N ARG A 239 -3.05 37.90 5.11
CA ARG A 239 -2.09 39.00 5.01
C ARG A 239 -1.09 38.58 3.95
N LYS A 240 -1.08 39.29 2.82
CA LYS A 240 0.01 39.26 1.83
C LYS A 240 1.32 39.34 2.62
N SER A 241 2.06 38.24 2.66
CA SER A 241 3.36 38.19 3.32
C SER A 241 4.25 39.25 2.65
N PRO A 242 4.83 40.19 3.40
CA PRO A 242 5.85 41.07 2.85
C PRO A 242 7.01 40.18 2.37
N LYS A 243 7.50 40.47 1.16
CA LYS A 243 8.61 39.80 0.47
C LYS A 243 9.79 39.58 1.43
N ARG A 244 9.83 38.43 2.11
CA ARG A 244 11.04 37.91 2.76
C ARG A 244 11.75 37.10 1.68
N GLY A 245 13.02 37.45 1.44
CA GLY A 245 13.83 37.00 0.32
C GLY A 245 13.49 35.59 -0.16
N ARG A 246 12.97 35.50 -1.37
CA ARG A 246 12.78 34.23 -2.06
C ARG A 246 14.19 33.70 -2.37
N GLU A 247 14.64 32.68 -1.65
CA GLU A 247 15.86 31.97 -2.05
C GLU A 247 15.62 31.29 -3.39
N ALA A 248 16.67 31.08 -4.20
CA ALA A 248 16.56 30.32 -5.44
C ALA A 248 15.98 28.92 -5.14
N ARG A 249 14.90 28.54 -5.83
CA ARG A 249 14.19 27.27 -5.58
C ARG A 249 14.40 26.36 -6.77
N VAL A 250 14.73 25.09 -6.53
CA VAL A 250 14.72 24.07 -7.58
C VAL A 250 13.43 23.28 -7.46
N VAL A 251 12.60 23.34 -8.50
CA VAL A 251 11.32 22.60 -8.58
C VAL A 251 11.38 21.73 -9.83
N LEU A 252 11.27 20.41 -9.66
CA LEU A 252 11.28 19.43 -10.77
C LEU A 252 12.46 19.64 -11.76
N GLY A 253 13.66 19.88 -11.22
CA GLY A 253 14.89 20.11 -11.98
C GLY A 253 14.98 21.48 -12.67
N GLU A 254 14.00 22.35 -12.47
CA GLU A 254 14.01 23.72 -12.98
C GLU A 254 14.52 24.68 -11.91
N GLN A 255 15.55 25.46 -12.23
CA GLN A 255 16.09 26.49 -11.35
C GLN A 255 15.24 27.76 -11.47
N LEU A 256 14.49 28.07 -10.43
CA LEU A 256 13.70 29.27 -10.34
C LEU A 256 14.52 30.35 -9.64
N GLY A 257 14.76 31.45 -10.35
CA GLY A 257 15.36 32.63 -9.77
C GLY A 257 14.53 33.15 -8.59
N ALA A 258 15.20 33.72 -7.60
CA ALA A 258 14.59 34.35 -6.43
C ALA A 258 13.37 35.23 -6.79
N ASP A 259 13.47 35.99 -7.88
CA ASP A 259 12.44 36.96 -8.24
C ASP A 259 11.34 36.41 -9.15
N GLN A 260 11.48 35.20 -9.71
CA GLN A 260 10.47 34.64 -10.61
C GLN A 260 9.18 34.32 -9.86
N THR A 261 8.08 34.90 -10.33
CA THR A 261 6.72 34.65 -9.86
C THR A 261 6.06 33.52 -10.66
N ALA A 262 4.98 32.95 -10.13
CA ALA A 262 4.15 32.02 -10.89
C ALA A 262 3.58 32.66 -12.17
N THR A 263 3.31 33.96 -12.15
CA THR A 263 2.86 34.72 -13.33
C THR A 263 3.94 34.77 -14.41
N ASP A 264 5.19 35.08 -14.05
CA ASP A 264 6.31 35.12 -15.01
C ASP A 264 6.53 33.74 -15.66
N LEU A 265 6.37 32.66 -14.88
CA LEU A 265 6.49 31.30 -15.38
C LEU A 265 5.34 30.92 -16.33
N LEU A 266 4.12 31.39 -16.08
CA LEU A 266 2.99 31.19 -16.99
C LEU A 266 3.17 31.98 -18.29
N GLU A 267 3.67 33.21 -18.24
CA GLU A 267 3.98 33.99 -19.45
C GLU A 267 5.04 33.30 -20.31
N GLU A 268 6.05 32.72 -19.67
CA GLU A 268 7.07 31.91 -20.37
C GLU A 268 6.47 30.65 -21.00
N ALA A 269 5.57 29.97 -20.29
CA ALA A 269 4.84 28.82 -20.84
C ALA A 269 4.03 29.21 -22.09
N GLU A 270 3.38 30.37 -22.08
CA GLU A 270 2.66 30.89 -23.26
C GLU A 270 3.59 31.22 -24.43
N ARG A 271 4.78 31.74 -24.15
CA ARG A 271 5.79 31.99 -25.20
C ARG A 271 6.26 30.68 -25.84
N LEU A 272 6.52 29.65 -25.03
CA LEU A 272 6.88 28.32 -25.52
C LEU A 272 5.77 27.71 -26.37
N ALA A 273 4.51 27.84 -25.95
CA ALA A 273 3.38 27.35 -26.74
C ALA A 273 3.27 28.05 -28.10
N ARG A 274 3.47 29.39 -28.15
CA ARG A 274 3.49 30.15 -29.42
C ARG A 274 4.65 29.75 -30.34
N ALA A 275 5.75 29.25 -29.78
CA ALA A 275 6.88 28.75 -30.54
C ALA A 275 6.68 27.31 -31.05
N GLY A 276 5.54 26.66 -30.76
CA GLY A 276 5.27 25.26 -31.08
C GLY A 276 5.87 24.26 -30.09
N GLU A 277 6.55 24.74 -29.05
CA GLU A 277 7.19 23.92 -28.01
C GLU A 277 6.17 23.54 -26.91
N LEU A 278 5.10 22.86 -27.31
CA LEU A 278 3.92 22.59 -26.47
C LEU A 278 4.25 21.73 -25.24
N ARG A 279 5.14 20.76 -25.36
CA ARG A 279 5.59 19.93 -24.22
C ARG A 279 6.33 20.76 -23.18
N SER A 280 7.20 21.66 -23.63
CA SER A 280 7.94 22.57 -22.76
C SER A 280 6.98 23.58 -22.09
N ALA A 281 5.97 24.05 -22.82
CA ALA A 281 4.91 24.90 -22.28
C ALA A 281 4.13 24.20 -21.15
N ILE A 282 3.71 22.95 -21.35
CA ILE A 282 3.01 22.16 -20.32
C ILE A 282 3.88 22.00 -19.06
N ARG A 283 5.16 21.65 -19.23
CA ARG A 283 6.10 21.55 -18.09
C ARG A 283 6.17 22.86 -17.32
N LYS A 284 6.40 23.96 -18.03
CA LYS A 284 6.57 25.28 -17.44
C LYS A 284 5.30 25.74 -16.70
N ALA A 285 4.13 25.48 -17.27
CA ALA A 285 2.85 25.77 -16.63
C ALA A 285 2.60 24.92 -15.38
N TYR A 286 2.99 23.64 -15.38
CA TYR A 286 2.91 22.79 -14.19
C TYR A 286 3.82 23.30 -13.05
N VAL A 287 5.05 23.70 -13.38
CA VAL A 287 5.98 24.31 -12.41
C VAL A 287 5.39 25.62 -11.87
N ALA A 288 4.78 26.45 -12.71
CA ALA A 288 4.09 27.66 -12.27
C ALA A 288 2.93 27.37 -11.30
N LEU A 289 2.14 26.35 -11.57
CA LEU A 289 1.07 25.89 -10.66
C LEU A 289 1.64 25.48 -9.29
N LEU A 290 2.71 24.69 -9.26
CA LEU A 290 3.36 24.29 -8.01
C LEU A 290 3.91 25.51 -7.25
N CYS A 291 4.49 26.48 -7.95
CA CYS A 291 4.96 27.73 -7.37
C CYS A 291 3.83 28.51 -6.70
N GLU A 292 2.69 28.66 -7.38
CA GLU A 292 1.52 29.35 -6.85
C GLU A 292 0.95 28.63 -5.62
N LEU A 293 0.83 27.30 -5.66
CA LEU A 293 0.42 26.50 -4.50
C LEU A 293 1.42 26.59 -3.35
N GLY A 294 2.70 26.73 -3.66
CA GLY A 294 3.77 26.95 -2.69
C GLY A 294 3.66 28.31 -2.01
N ASP A 295 3.42 29.36 -2.79
CA ASP A 295 3.26 30.73 -2.31
C ASP A 295 1.97 30.89 -1.48
N ARG A 296 0.92 30.11 -1.78
CA ARG A 296 -0.31 29.99 -0.97
C ARG A 296 -0.14 29.16 0.31
N GLY A 297 1.02 28.50 0.49
CA GLY A 297 1.29 27.64 1.65
C GLY A 297 0.59 26.28 1.61
N VAL A 298 -0.01 25.90 0.48
CA VAL A 298 -0.68 24.60 0.30
C VAL A 298 0.34 23.47 0.21
N VAL A 299 1.44 23.71 -0.50
CA VAL A 299 2.54 22.75 -0.65
C VAL A 299 3.87 23.37 -0.22
N ARG A 300 4.74 22.58 0.40
CA ARG A 300 6.13 22.99 0.61
C ARG A 300 6.97 22.57 -0.59
N LEU A 301 7.50 23.53 -1.34
CA LEU A 301 8.42 23.29 -2.45
C LEU A 301 9.74 22.72 -1.94
N ALA A 302 10.24 21.67 -2.58
CA ALA A 302 11.56 21.10 -2.32
C ALA A 302 12.08 20.33 -3.52
N GLN A 303 13.40 20.36 -3.73
CA GLN A 303 14.05 19.70 -4.88
C GLN A 303 13.86 18.18 -4.93
N HIS A 304 13.70 17.53 -3.77
CA HIS A 304 13.59 16.07 -3.65
C HIS A 304 12.15 15.56 -3.76
N LYS A 305 11.18 16.45 -3.99
CA LYS A 305 9.77 16.06 -4.08
C LYS A 305 9.39 15.65 -5.49
N THR A 306 8.66 14.56 -5.58
CA THR A 306 8.05 14.06 -6.81
C THR A 306 6.69 14.72 -7.06
N ASN A 307 6.17 14.57 -8.29
CA ASN A 307 4.82 15.01 -8.64
C ASN A 307 3.75 14.43 -7.70
N ARG A 308 3.88 13.12 -7.37
CA ARG A 308 2.96 12.42 -6.46
C ARG A 308 3.07 12.95 -5.03
N ASP A 309 4.26 13.36 -4.57
CA ASP A 309 4.42 14.01 -3.27
C ASP A 309 3.69 15.35 -3.18
N TYR A 310 3.65 16.12 -4.27
CA TYR A 310 2.89 17.36 -4.33
C TYR A 310 1.39 17.10 -4.32
N LEU A 311 0.93 16.11 -5.09
CA LEU A 311 -0.47 15.71 -5.10
C LEU A 311 -0.95 15.20 -3.73
N ASP A 312 -0.13 14.40 -3.05
CA ASP A 312 -0.38 13.91 -1.69
C ASP A 312 -0.34 15.02 -0.64
N ALA A 313 0.46 16.08 -0.87
CA ALA A 313 0.44 17.26 -0.02
C ALA A 313 -0.87 18.04 -0.21
N VAL A 314 -1.33 18.24 -1.45
CA VAL A 314 -2.62 18.87 -1.75
C VAL A 314 -3.78 18.09 -1.14
N ARG A 315 -3.79 16.76 -1.27
CA ARG A 315 -4.81 15.88 -0.66
C ARG A 315 -4.94 16.08 0.86
N ARG A 316 -3.83 16.39 1.54
CA ARG A 316 -3.80 16.55 3.00
C ARG A 316 -4.05 17.98 3.47
N ALA A 317 -3.68 18.98 2.67
CA ALA A 317 -3.65 20.38 3.08
C ALA A 317 -4.80 21.23 2.52
N ALA A 318 -5.47 20.79 1.45
CA ALA A 318 -6.42 21.61 0.69
C ALA A 318 -7.83 21.01 0.60
N ASP A 319 -8.75 21.79 0.02
CA ASP A 319 -10.09 21.36 -0.35
C ASP A 319 -10.03 20.13 -1.30
N PRO A 320 -10.84 19.09 -1.07
CA PRO A 320 -11.01 17.96 -1.99
C PRO A 320 -11.21 18.37 -3.46
N ARG A 321 -11.78 19.54 -3.74
CA ARG A 321 -11.94 20.10 -5.09
C ARG A 321 -10.60 20.38 -5.76
N LEU A 322 -9.65 20.99 -5.05
CA LEU A 322 -8.31 21.29 -5.61
C LEU A 322 -7.57 20.00 -5.98
N TYR A 323 -7.67 18.96 -5.16
CA TYR A 323 -7.10 17.65 -5.48
C TYR A 323 -7.70 17.05 -6.75
N THR A 324 -9.03 17.14 -6.88
CA THR A 324 -9.77 16.61 -8.03
C THR A 324 -9.36 17.30 -9.34
N GLU A 325 -9.09 18.61 -9.29
CA GLU A 325 -8.60 19.37 -10.45
C GLU A 325 -7.10 19.16 -10.73
N MET A 326 -6.27 18.99 -9.69
CA MET A 326 -4.82 18.83 -9.84
C MET A 326 -4.40 17.42 -10.31
N LEU A 327 -5.18 16.39 -9.96
CA LEU A 327 -4.90 15.00 -10.37
C LEU A 327 -4.78 14.85 -11.90
N PRO A 328 -5.75 15.27 -12.73
CA PRO A 328 -5.63 15.16 -14.19
C PRO A 328 -4.47 16.01 -14.73
N LEU A 329 -4.24 17.21 -14.20
CA LEU A 329 -3.08 18.04 -14.58
C LEU A 329 -1.73 17.32 -14.33
N THR A 330 -1.63 16.62 -13.20
CA THR A 330 -0.42 15.87 -12.86
C THR A 330 -0.23 14.68 -13.81
N ASN A 331 -1.31 13.98 -14.16
CA ASN A 331 -1.26 12.87 -15.10
C ASN A 331 -0.90 13.35 -16.53
N ASP A 332 -1.50 14.45 -17.00
CA ASP A 332 -1.20 15.01 -18.32
C ASP A 332 0.26 15.47 -18.41
N PHE A 333 0.77 16.12 -17.36
CA PHE A 333 2.18 16.47 -17.25
C PHE A 333 3.07 15.22 -17.29
N GLU A 334 2.77 14.19 -16.51
CA GLU A 334 3.54 12.94 -16.49
C GLU A 334 3.55 12.26 -17.87
N LEU A 335 2.42 12.26 -18.56
CA LEU A 335 2.27 11.64 -19.87
C LEU A 335 3.06 12.36 -20.97
N HIS A 336 3.01 13.69 -21.03
CA HIS A 336 3.74 14.46 -22.03
C HIS A 336 5.23 14.57 -21.70
N TRP A 337 5.58 14.72 -20.42
CA TRP A 337 6.96 14.95 -20.01
C TRP A 337 7.76 13.66 -19.85
N TYR A 338 7.24 12.66 -19.15
CA TYR A 338 7.93 11.38 -18.96
C TYR A 338 7.52 10.34 -19.99
N GLY A 339 6.24 10.31 -20.37
CA GLY A 339 5.72 9.38 -21.37
C GLY A 339 6.02 9.74 -22.82
N LEU A 340 6.71 10.87 -23.07
CA LEU A 340 7.10 11.34 -24.42
C LEU A 340 5.93 11.47 -25.41
N ARG A 341 4.68 11.56 -24.94
CA ARG A 341 3.51 11.70 -25.80
C ARG A 341 3.54 13.08 -26.47
N ALA A 342 3.37 13.10 -27.80
CA ALA A 342 3.22 14.35 -28.55
C ALA A 342 2.08 15.19 -27.96
N ALA A 343 2.37 16.46 -27.69
CA ALA A 343 1.39 17.42 -27.20
C ALA A 343 0.77 18.14 -28.38
N SER A 344 -0.57 18.25 -28.39
CA SER A 344 -1.32 19.04 -29.36
C SER A 344 -1.73 20.39 -28.78
N ASP A 345 -2.13 21.33 -29.63
CA ASP A 345 -2.66 22.62 -29.19
C ASP A 345 -3.89 22.44 -28.30
N ALA A 346 -4.72 21.43 -28.57
CA ALA A 346 -5.87 21.09 -27.75
C ALA A 346 -5.44 20.68 -26.33
N ASP A 347 -4.39 19.86 -26.21
CA ASP A 347 -3.85 19.46 -24.90
C ASP A 347 -3.34 20.67 -24.12
N TRP A 348 -2.64 21.59 -24.77
CA TRP A 348 -2.19 22.83 -24.15
C TRP A 348 -3.34 23.72 -23.65
N GLN A 349 -4.38 23.94 -24.48
CA GLN A 349 -5.53 24.76 -24.06
C GLN A 349 -6.31 24.11 -22.92
N ASN A 350 -6.48 22.78 -22.95
CA ASN A 350 -7.10 22.02 -21.88
C ASN A 350 -6.30 22.13 -20.58
N PHE A 351 -4.98 21.95 -20.66
CA PHE A 351 -4.07 22.05 -19.53
C PHE A 351 -4.14 23.45 -18.89
N LYS A 352 -4.04 24.50 -19.71
CA LYS A 352 -4.13 25.90 -19.27
C LYS A 352 -5.46 26.22 -18.58
N THR A 353 -6.57 25.74 -19.15
CA THR A 353 -7.92 25.95 -18.59
C THR A 353 -8.04 25.27 -17.22
N ARG A 354 -7.61 24.01 -17.11
CA ARG A 354 -7.61 23.26 -15.85
C ARG A 354 -6.71 23.89 -14.79
N CYS A 355 -5.53 24.40 -15.16
CA CYS A 355 -4.66 25.13 -14.23
C CYS A 355 -5.38 26.33 -13.60
N ARG A 356 -6.15 27.10 -14.39
CA ARG A 356 -6.94 28.22 -13.89
C ARG A 356 -8.02 27.74 -12.93
N THR A 357 -8.81 26.73 -13.32
CA THR A 357 -9.85 26.13 -12.47
C THR A 357 -9.30 25.61 -11.14
N ALA A 358 -8.14 24.95 -11.16
CA ALA A 358 -7.47 24.48 -9.96
C ALA A 358 -7.11 25.65 -9.03
N LEU A 359 -6.53 26.72 -9.57
CA LEU A 359 -6.17 27.91 -8.79
C LEU A 359 -7.38 28.67 -8.24
N ASP A 360 -8.52 28.65 -8.92
CA ASP A 360 -9.75 29.27 -8.42
C ASP A 360 -10.42 28.41 -7.35
N SER A 361 -10.33 27.09 -7.46
CA SER A 361 -10.87 26.13 -6.49
C SER A 361 -10.13 26.10 -5.14
N GLY A 362 -8.98 26.77 -5.05
CA GLY A 362 -8.15 26.85 -3.84
C GLY A 362 -8.21 28.19 -3.09
N GLN A 363 -9.22 29.05 -3.32
CA GLN A 363 -9.34 30.41 -2.74
C GLN A 363 -10.19 30.53 -1.47
#